data_AF-A0AAD6UR14-F1
#
_entry.id   AF-A0AAD6UR14-F1
#
_cell.length_a   1.000
_cell.length_b   1.000
_cell.length_c   1.000
_cell.angle_alpha   90.00
_cell.angle_beta   90.00
_cell.angle_gamma   90.00
#
_symmetry.space_group_name_H-M   'P 1'
#
loop_
_entity.id
_entity.type
_entity.pdbx_description
1 polymer ?
#
loop_
_entity_poly.entity_id
_entity_poly.type
_entity_poly.pdbx_seq_one_letter_code
_entity_poly.pdbx_strand_id
1 'polypeptide(L)'
;MNGALGQNVDISRLEEDAEFLKVREWRYTVQRTLLSSPVGKSLRTDVLDMPALDALFTTIEAYPDFAYIKLSKMHKVLRHVELLAEDKVPRDAEFHFRARAKALLDRWHHRVPEAAVEHDERSNVDK
;
A
#
# COMPACT_ATOMS: atom_id res chain seq x y z
N MET A 1 16.83 2.72 -28.79
CA MET A 1 16.78 3.84 -27.83
C MET A 1 15.33 4.11 -27.54
N ASN A 2 14.87 3.92 -26.29
CA ASN A 2 13.65 4.49 -25.72
C ASN A 2 13.68 4.21 -24.21
N GLY A 3 14.17 5.18 -23.45
CA GLY A 3 14.08 5.19 -21.99
C GLY A 3 12.65 5.56 -21.60
N ALA A 4 11.89 4.59 -21.12
CA ALA A 4 10.58 4.84 -20.54
C ALA A 4 10.78 5.20 -19.06
N LEU A 5 10.32 6.40 -18.71
CA LEU A 5 10.39 7.04 -17.41
C LEU A 5 9.61 6.25 -16.34
N GLY A 6 10.17 5.13 -15.88
CA GLY A 6 9.93 4.66 -14.53
C GLY A 6 10.55 5.72 -13.62
N GLN A 7 9.73 6.65 -13.14
CA GLN A 7 10.10 7.79 -12.30
C GLN A 7 11.14 7.37 -11.26
N ASN A 8 12.41 7.53 -11.62
CA ASN A 8 13.57 7.27 -10.78
C ASN A 8 13.72 8.53 -9.92
N VAL A 9 12.68 8.81 -9.12
CA VAL A 9 12.76 9.83 -8.10
C VAL A 9 13.81 9.32 -7.15
N ASP A 10 14.90 10.07 -7.04
CA ASP A 10 16.00 9.78 -6.15
C ASP A 10 15.45 9.76 -4.73
N ILE A 11 15.06 8.56 -4.26
CA ILE A 11 14.38 8.37 -2.98
C ILE A 11 15.24 8.95 -1.85
N SER A 12 16.56 8.95 -2.02
CA SER A 12 17.54 9.55 -1.10
C SER A 12 17.29 11.04 -0.87
N ARG A 13 16.79 11.80 -1.86
CA ARG A 13 16.42 13.21 -1.69
C ARG A 13 15.10 13.42 -0.95
N LEU A 14 14.26 12.39 -0.87
CA LEU A 14 12.99 12.42 -0.14
C LEU A 14 13.16 11.94 1.31
N GLU A 15 14.34 11.46 1.70
CA GLU A 15 14.58 10.98 3.07
C GLU A 15 14.62 12.09 4.11
N GLU A 16 14.68 13.35 3.68
CA GLU A 16 14.57 14.54 4.52
C GLU A 16 13.16 15.16 4.49
N ASP A 17 12.28 14.70 3.58
CA ASP A 17 10.92 15.19 3.45
C ASP A 17 10.01 14.55 4.51
N ALA A 18 9.54 15.36 5.45
CA ALA A 18 8.69 14.92 6.56
C ALA A 18 7.41 14.22 6.11
N GLU A 19 6.79 14.66 5.01
CA GLU A 19 5.57 14.05 4.48
C GLU A 19 5.88 12.68 3.85
N PHE A 20 6.99 12.58 3.11
CA PHE A 20 7.42 11.28 2.58
C PHE A 20 7.73 10.28 3.70
N LEU A 21 8.45 10.72 4.75
CA LEU A 21 8.80 9.88 5.89
C LEU A 21 7.55 9.36 6.62
N LYS A 22 6.56 10.23 6.82
CA LYS A 22 5.27 9.89 7.44
C LYS A 22 4.50 8.85 6.63
N VAL A 23 4.35 9.05 5.32
CA VAL A 23 3.66 8.07 4.46
C VAL A 23 4.45 6.75 4.36
N ARG A 24 5.78 6.82 4.38
CA ARG A 24 6.66 5.64 4.43
C ARG A 24 6.44 4.83 5.71
N GLU A 25 6.29 5.49 6.86
CA GLU A 25 5.97 4.86 8.13
C GLU A 25 4.60 4.17 8.07
N TRP A 26 3.57 4.87 7.57
CA TRP A 26 2.23 4.29 7.37
C TRP A 26 2.28 3.03 6.51
N ARG A 27 3.01 3.07 5.38
CA ARG A 27 3.22 1.90 4.51
C ARG A 27 3.83 0.74 5.29
N TYR A 28 4.90 0.99 6.03
CA TYR A 28 5.60 -0.04 6.79
C TYR A 28 4.67 -0.67 7.83
N THR A 29 3.88 0.13 8.54
CA THR A 29 2.89 -0.32 9.51
C THR A 29 1.80 -1.18 8.88
N VAL A 30 1.21 -0.76 7.75
CA VAL A 30 0.20 -1.56 7.03
C VAL A 30 0.80 -2.87 6.53
N GLN A 31 1.98 -2.82 5.91
CA GLN A 31 2.67 -3.99 5.41
C GLN A 31 2.99 -5.00 6.52
N ARG A 32 3.49 -4.53 7.68
CA ARG A 32 3.78 -5.40 8.82
C ARG A 32 2.54 -5.99 9.47
N THR A 33 1.44 -5.24 9.48
CA THR A 33 0.20 -5.67 10.14
C THR A 33 -0.57 -6.69 9.29
N LEU A 34 -0.65 -6.45 7.98
CA LEU A 34 -1.53 -7.20 7.05
C LEU A 34 -0.77 -8.14 6.10
N LEU A 35 0.49 -7.84 5.74
CA LEU A 35 1.21 -8.54 4.66
C LEU A 35 2.45 -9.32 5.10
N SER A 36 2.89 -9.21 6.36
CA SER A 36 4.03 -10.01 6.84
C SER A 36 3.70 -11.51 6.76
N SER A 37 4.45 -12.16 5.87
CA SER A 37 4.27 -13.48 5.24
C SER A 37 4.43 -14.68 6.20
N PRO A 38 4.36 -15.91 5.67
CA PRO A 38 3.34 -16.92 5.87
C PRO A 38 3.49 -17.66 7.22
N VAL A 39 2.43 -18.39 7.59
CA VAL A 39 2.37 -19.42 8.64
C VAL A 39 3.73 -19.77 9.26
N GLY A 40 3.95 -19.34 10.51
CA GLY A 40 4.83 -20.10 11.42
C GLY A 40 6.09 -19.44 11.97
N LYS A 41 6.41 -18.15 11.72
CA LYS A 41 7.54 -17.53 12.46
C LYS A 41 7.24 -16.16 13.05
N SER A 42 7.15 -16.21 14.38
CA SER A 42 7.44 -15.15 15.36
C SER A 42 6.52 -13.93 15.40
N LEU A 43 5.58 -14.03 16.34
CA LEU A 43 5.23 -12.99 17.33
C LEU A 43 4.96 -11.58 16.76
N ARG A 44 3.68 -11.33 16.51
CA ARG A 44 3.03 -10.02 16.32
C ARG A 44 3.13 -9.15 17.59
N THR A 45 4.34 -8.84 18.05
CA THR A 45 4.54 -8.07 19.30
C THR A 45 4.50 -6.56 19.08
N ASP A 46 4.67 -6.13 17.83
CA ASP A 46 4.83 -4.74 17.41
C ASP A 46 3.94 -4.44 16.19
N VAL A 47 2.71 -4.95 16.26
CA VAL A 47 1.63 -4.78 15.28
C VAL A 47 0.54 -3.93 15.92
N LEU A 48 0.05 -2.90 15.22
CA LEU A 48 -1.11 -2.14 15.69
C LEU A 48 -2.27 -3.11 15.95
N ASP A 49 -3.02 -2.88 17.03
CA ASP A 49 -4.30 -3.54 17.16
C ASP A 49 -5.24 -3.11 16.01
N MET A 50 -6.30 -3.87 15.78
CA MET A 50 -7.18 -3.60 14.64
C MET A 50 -7.86 -2.22 14.72
N PRO A 51 -8.29 -1.71 15.89
CA PRO A 51 -8.77 -0.33 16.01
C PRO A 51 -7.73 0.74 15.66
N ALA A 52 -6.47 0.58 16.06
CA ALA A 52 -5.42 1.52 15.68
C ALA A 52 -5.07 1.44 14.19
N LEU A 53 -5.11 0.23 13.60
CA LEU A 53 -4.99 0.07 12.15
C LEU A 53 -6.17 0.73 11.41
N ASP A 54 -7.38 0.62 11.94
CA ASP A 54 -8.57 1.29 11.41
C ASP A 54 -8.42 2.81 11.41
N ALA A 55 -7.98 3.39 12.53
CA ALA A 55 -7.68 4.82 12.63
C ALA A 55 -6.59 5.26 11.64
N LEU A 56 -5.57 4.41 11.43
CA LEU A 56 -4.54 4.65 10.43
C LEU A 56 -5.11 4.66 9.00
N PHE A 57 -5.97 3.69 8.65
CA PHE A 57 -6.65 3.69 7.35
C PHE A 57 -7.51 4.95 7.18
N THR A 58 -8.21 5.40 8.21
CA THR A 58 -9.01 6.64 8.18
C THR A 58 -8.13 7.85 7.92
N THR A 59 -6.94 7.89 8.54
CA THR A 59 -5.94 8.95 8.31
C THR A 59 -5.44 8.95 6.87
N ILE A 60 -5.16 7.77 6.32
CA ILE A 60 -4.73 7.58 4.92
C ILE A 60 -5.84 8.01 3.94
N GLU A 61 -7.10 7.70 4.24
CA GLU A 61 -8.25 8.06 3.41
C GLU A 61 -8.50 9.56 3.33
N ALA A 62 -8.22 10.27 4.42
CA ALA A 62 -8.29 11.73 4.46
C ALA A 62 -7.06 12.41 3.83
N TYR A 63 -5.99 11.68 3.52
CA TYR A 63 -4.74 12.26 3.02
C TYR A 63 -4.89 12.74 1.57
N PRO A 64 -4.71 14.06 1.30
CA PRO A 64 -5.02 14.64 0.00
C PRO A 64 -3.91 14.43 -1.05
N ASP A 65 -2.66 14.23 -0.62
CA ASP A 65 -1.51 14.23 -1.52
C ASP A 65 -1.18 12.83 -2.04
N PHE A 66 -1.70 12.53 -3.22
CA PHE A 66 -1.40 11.25 -3.87
C PHE A 66 0.06 11.12 -4.34
N ALA A 67 0.79 12.22 -4.52
CA ALA A 67 2.19 12.16 -4.95
C ALA A 67 3.03 11.42 -3.90
N TYR A 68 2.90 11.75 -2.62
CA TYR A 68 3.61 11.05 -1.54
C TYR A 68 3.17 9.59 -1.40
N ILE A 69 1.90 9.26 -1.64
CA ILE A 69 1.41 7.86 -1.69
C ILE A 69 2.08 7.06 -2.82
N LYS A 70 2.26 7.68 -3.99
CA LYS A 70 2.93 7.07 -5.13
C LYS A 70 4.43 6.92 -4.87
N LEU A 71 5.09 7.99 -4.44
CA LEU A 71 6.52 8.02 -4.16
C LEU A 71 6.92 7.02 -3.08
N SER A 72 6.16 6.96 -1.98
CA SER A 72 6.38 6.03 -0.88
C SER A 72 6.10 4.57 -1.24
N LYS A 73 5.48 4.29 -2.40
CA LYS A 73 4.99 2.97 -2.82
C LYS A 73 3.88 2.39 -1.93
N MET A 74 3.18 3.22 -1.16
CA MET A 74 2.05 2.75 -0.33
C MET A 74 0.90 2.19 -1.17
N HIS A 75 0.65 2.76 -2.35
CA HIS A 75 -0.32 2.23 -3.32
C HIS A 75 -0.08 0.75 -3.70
N LYS A 76 1.18 0.29 -3.75
CA LYS A 76 1.49 -1.13 -4.01
C LYS A 76 1.07 -2.04 -2.86
N VAL A 77 1.30 -1.60 -1.62
CA VAL A 77 0.86 -2.31 -0.41
C VAL A 77 -0.66 -2.40 -0.36
N LEU A 78 -1.37 -1.31 -0.67
CA LEU A 78 -2.83 -1.32 -0.72
C LEU A 78 -3.37 -2.27 -1.80
N ARG A 79 -2.71 -2.35 -2.95
CA ARG A 79 -3.08 -3.33 -4.00
C ARG A 79 -2.92 -4.76 -3.51
N HIS A 80 -1.87 -5.06 -2.75
CA HIS A 80 -1.71 -6.38 -2.14
C HIS A 80 -2.80 -6.67 -1.11
N VAL A 81 -3.15 -5.68 -0.27
CA VAL A 81 -4.22 -5.82 0.73
C VAL A 81 -5.57 -6.10 0.07
N GLU A 82 -5.96 -5.36 -0.98
CA GLU A 82 -7.20 -5.61 -1.75
C GLU A 82 -7.29 -7.06 -2.26
N LEU A 83 -6.17 -7.61 -2.74
CA LEU A 83 -6.09 -8.94 -3.33
C LEU A 83 -6.00 -10.08 -2.31
N LEU A 84 -5.91 -9.78 -1.01
CA LEU A 84 -5.94 -10.81 0.02
C LEU A 84 -7.32 -11.48 0.07
N ALA A 85 -7.30 -12.78 0.35
CA ALA A 85 -8.50 -13.49 0.75
C ALA A 85 -8.95 -13.04 2.15
N GLU A 86 -10.25 -13.11 2.42
CA GLU A 86 -10.85 -12.65 3.67
C GLU A 86 -10.24 -13.33 4.90
N ASP A 87 -9.92 -14.62 4.79
CA ASP A 87 -9.29 -15.42 5.86
C ASP A 87 -7.86 -14.99 6.20
N LYS A 88 -7.22 -14.19 5.34
CA LYS A 88 -5.85 -13.68 5.54
C LYS A 88 -5.82 -12.33 6.24
N VAL A 89 -6.97 -11.64 6.34
CA VAL A 89 -7.07 -10.32 6.94
C VAL A 89 -7.81 -10.44 8.28
N PRO A 90 -7.13 -10.27 9.42
CA PRO A 90 -7.78 -10.36 10.72
C PRO A 90 -8.90 -9.31 10.86
N ARG A 91 -10.09 -9.75 11.30
CA ARG A 91 -11.26 -8.88 11.55
C ARG A 91 -11.67 -8.02 10.34
N ASP A 92 -11.42 -8.50 9.12
CA ASP A 92 -11.81 -7.76 7.90
C ASP A 92 -13.33 -7.56 7.78
N ALA A 93 -14.14 -8.49 8.28
CA ALA A 93 -15.60 -8.33 8.32
C ALA A 93 -16.06 -7.13 9.18
N GLU A 94 -15.23 -6.66 10.12
CA GLU A 94 -15.52 -5.55 11.02
C GLU A 94 -14.97 -4.22 10.49
N PHE A 95 -13.72 -4.21 10.00
CA PHE A 95 -13.02 -2.98 9.59
C PHE A 95 -12.91 -2.77 8.08
N HIS A 96 -13.27 -3.79 7.30
CA HIS A 96 -13.32 -3.76 5.84
C HIS A 96 -12.02 -3.28 5.17
N PHE A 97 -10.85 -3.67 5.70
CA PHE A 97 -9.55 -3.21 5.21
C PHE A 97 -9.35 -3.46 3.71
N ARG A 98 -9.82 -4.60 3.19
CA ARG A 98 -9.73 -4.91 1.75
C ARG A 98 -10.57 -3.96 0.91
N ALA A 99 -11.84 -3.75 1.30
CA ALA A 99 -12.76 -2.88 0.57
C ALA A 99 -12.29 -1.41 0.61
N ARG A 100 -11.73 -0.98 1.75
CA ARG A 100 -11.13 0.36 1.92
C ARG A 100 -9.88 0.55 1.06
N ALA A 101 -9.00 -0.46 1.03
CA ALA A 101 -7.83 -0.45 0.15
C ALA A 101 -8.25 -0.34 -1.33
N LYS A 102 -9.28 -1.09 -1.73
CA LYS A 102 -9.88 -0.97 -3.07
C LYS A 102 -10.40 0.44 -3.35
N ALA A 103 -11.24 0.99 -2.47
CA ALA A 103 -11.82 2.31 -2.64
C ALA A 103 -10.75 3.41 -2.72
N LEU A 104 -9.67 3.29 -1.94
CA LEU A 104 -8.50 4.15 -2.00
C LEU A 104 -7.85 4.12 -3.39
N LEU A 105 -7.54 2.93 -3.89
CA LEU A 105 -6.93 2.73 -5.21
C LEU A 105 -7.83 3.25 -6.32
N ASP A 106 -9.12 2.90 -6.30
CA ASP A 106 -10.10 3.34 -7.29
C ASP A 106 -10.18 4.88 -7.32
N ARG A 107 -10.24 5.55 -6.16
CA ARG A 107 -10.22 7.02 -6.08
C ARG A 107 -8.97 7.64 -6.70
N TRP A 108 -7.84 6.95 -6.67
CA TRP A 108 -6.59 7.45 -7.25
C TRP A 108 -6.45 7.12 -8.74
N HIS A 109 -6.92 5.94 -9.17
CA HIS A 109 -6.98 5.59 -10.59
C HIS A 109 -7.84 6.59 -11.38
N HIS A 110 -8.99 7.01 -10.84
CA HIS A 110 -9.83 8.03 -11.48
C HIS A 110 -9.21 9.44 -11.52
N ARG A 111 -8.13 9.69 -10.75
CA ARG A 111 -7.40 10.97 -10.76
C ARG A 111 -6.21 10.99 -11.72
N VAL A 112 -5.83 9.83 -12.27
CA VAL A 112 -4.78 9.72 -13.28
C VAL A 112 -5.46 9.47 -14.62
N PRO A 113 -5.27 10.31 -15.66
CA PRO A 113 -5.83 10.02 -16.97
C PRO A 113 -5.32 8.66 -17.48
N GLU A 114 -6.27 7.82 -17.90
CA GLU A 114 -6.26 6.42 -18.38
C GLU A 114 -5.07 5.97 -19.27
N ALA A 115 -4.16 6.84 -19.68
CA ALA A 115 -3.14 6.56 -20.70
C ALA A 115 -1.88 5.82 -20.21
N ALA A 116 -1.86 5.24 -19.00
CA ALA A 116 -0.62 4.68 -18.42
C ALA A 116 -0.78 3.38 -17.61
N VAL A 117 -1.77 2.53 -17.92
CA VAL A 117 -1.92 1.22 -17.26
C VAL A 117 -1.56 0.09 -18.24
N GLU A 118 -0.29 -0.03 -18.59
CA GLU A 118 0.26 -1.32 -19.06
C GLU A 118 0.43 -2.22 -17.83
N HIS A 119 -0.41 -3.24 -17.79
CA HIS A 119 -0.34 -4.38 -16.88
C HIS A 119 1.02 -5.10 -17.11
N ASP A 120 2.01 -4.87 -16.25
CA ASP A 120 3.23 -5.69 -16.19
C ASP A 120 2.85 -7.03 -15.52
N GLU A 121 2.29 -7.91 -16.35
CA GLU A 121 2.15 -9.33 -16.09
C GLU A 121 3.54 -9.97 -16.27
N ARG A 122 4.37 -9.91 -15.23
CA ARG A 122 5.59 -10.73 -15.17
C ARG A 122 5.33 -11.98 -14.33
N SER A 123 4.85 -12.98 -15.05
CA SER A 123 5.33 -14.37 -15.01
C SER A 123 5.61 -14.97 -13.64
N ASN A 124 4.59 -15.61 -13.06
CA ASN A 124 4.83 -16.89 -12.41
C ASN A 124 4.90 -17.96 -13.51
N VAL A 125 6.08 -18.07 -14.15
CA VAL A 125 6.41 -19.23 -14.98
C VAL A 125 6.95 -20.29 -14.03
N ASP A 126 6.24 -21.41 -14.02
CA ASP A 126 6.66 -22.69 -13.50
C ASP A 126 8.14 -22.98 -13.74
N LYS A 127 8.83 -23.39 -12.67
CA LYS A 127 9.83 -24.45 -12.77
C LYS A 127 10.00 -25.20 -11.46
#